data_AF-K5EBC1-F1
#
_entry.id   AF-K5EBC1-F1
#
_cell.length_a   1.000
_cell.length_b   1.000
_cell.length_c   1.000
_cell.angle_alpha   90.00
_cell.angle_beta   90.00
_cell.angle_gamma   90.00
#
_symmetry.space_group_name_H-M   'P 1'
#
loop_
_entity.id
_entity.type
_entity.pdbx_description
1 polymer ?
#
loop_
_entity_poly.entity_id
_entity_poly.type
_entity_poly.pdbx_seq_one_letter_code
_entity_poly.pdbx_strand_id
1 'polypeptide(L)'
;MTSAKPYETVSPSEPISTPAQTESPAGRTGMILAGLAGASAVGIGAFVAHGLPDFLEQSGLDPDTVARRVEQFETGARYHLAHAIVLLGLAVAPLRWSGWLRTIRALMVAGLIFFSGSLYVLVLTNTPVMGAITPIGGVCWIVGWLMFVGCRDSSTSQ
;
A
#
# COMPACT_ATOMS: atom_id res chain seq x y z
N MET A 1 24.17 -49.18 47.93
CA MET A 1 23.94 -47.86 48.54
C MET A 1 24.51 -46.80 47.59
N THR A 2 23.66 -46.22 46.76
CA THR A 2 24.01 -45.23 45.74
C THR A 2 24.16 -43.85 46.38
N SER A 3 25.35 -43.26 46.26
CA SER A 3 25.65 -41.90 46.71
C SER A 3 24.89 -40.89 45.85
N ALA A 4 23.95 -40.16 46.45
CA ALA A 4 23.25 -39.06 45.78
C ALA A 4 24.16 -37.82 45.72
N LYS A 5 24.33 -37.26 44.52
CA LYS A 5 25.15 -36.07 44.26
C LYS A 5 24.44 -34.81 44.82
N PRO A 6 25.15 -33.84 45.43
CA PRO A 6 24.52 -32.64 46.00
C PRO A 6 23.87 -31.76 44.93
N TYR A 7 22.74 -31.13 45.28
CA TYR A 7 22.03 -30.16 44.44
C TYR A 7 22.87 -28.87 44.34
N GLU A 8 23.31 -28.50 43.14
CA GLU A 8 23.90 -27.18 42.89
C GLU A 8 22.82 -26.10 43.00
N THR A 9 23.07 -25.10 43.85
CA THR A 9 22.23 -23.92 43.98
C THR A 9 22.40 -23.06 42.72
N VAL A 10 21.35 -23.00 41.87
CA VAL A 10 21.30 -22.06 40.74
C VAL A 10 21.22 -20.64 41.29
N SER A 11 22.26 -19.84 41.06
CA SER A 11 22.30 -18.42 41.44
C SER A 11 21.36 -17.61 40.54
N PRO A 12 20.48 -16.73 41.08
CA PRO A 12 19.65 -15.85 40.28
C PRO A 12 20.46 -14.63 39.84
N SER A 13 21.09 -14.69 38.66
CA SER A 13 21.81 -13.51 38.12
C SER A 13 21.72 -13.29 36.62
N GLU A 14 20.87 -14.02 35.87
CA GLU A 14 20.62 -13.63 34.48
C GLU A 14 19.38 -12.73 34.40
N PRO A 15 19.54 -11.42 34.11
CA PRO A 15 18.41 -10.61 33.73
C PRO A 15 17.81 -11.22 32.45
N ILE A 16 16.50 -11.51 32.47
CA ILE A 16 15.76 -11.88 31.27
C ILE A 16 15.93 -10.72 30.29
N SER A 17 16.84 -10.87 29.33
CA SER A 17 16.98 -9.93 28.23
C SER A 17 15.76 -10.12 27.34
N THR A 18 14.67 -9.40 27.65
CA THR A 18 13.55 -9.23 26.72
C THR A 18 14.16 -8.72 25.42
N PRO A 19 14.14 -9.49 24.32
CA PRO A 19 14.64 -8.96 23.06
C PRO A 19 13.75 -7.77 22.74
N ALA A 20 14.34 -6.57 22.72
CA ALA A 20 13.66 -5.40 22.20
C ALA A 20 13.23 -5.74 20.78
N GLN A 21 11.93 -5.88 20.56
CA GLN A 21 11.32 -6.14 19.26
C GLN A 21 11.58 -4.91 18.38
N THR A 22 12.78 -4.78 17.82
CA THR A 22 13.12 -3.70 16.91
C THR A 22 12.46 -3.99 15.57
N GLU A 23 11.27 -3.41 15.39
CA GLU A 23 10.58 -3.31 14.10
C GLU A 23 11.60 -2.96 12.99
N SER A 24 11.71 -3.79 11.96
CA SER A 24 12.62 -3.49 10.84
C SER A 24 12.20 -2.16 10.18
N PRO A 25 13.15 -1.28 9.79
CA PRO A 25 12.81 0.00 9.14
C PRO A 25 11.89 -0.16 7.91
N ALA A 26 12.04 -1.28 7.19
CA ALA A 26 11.21 -1.61 6.04
C ALA A 26 9.73 -1.84 6.39
N GLY A 27 9.44 -2.51 7.52
CA GLY A 27 8.09 -2.74 8.01
C GLY A 27 7.38 -1.45 8.40
N ARG A 28 8.08 -0.58 9.14
CA ARG A 28 7.58 0.76 9.50
C ARG A 28 7.21 1.60 8.27
N THR A 29 8.09 1.66 7.27
CA THR A 29 7.79 2.37 6.02
C THR A 29 6.57 1.80 5.31
N GLY A 30 6.39 0.47 5.31
CA GLY A 30 5.23 -0.18 4.72
C GLY A 30 3.93 0.27 5.38
N MET A 31 3.92 0.31 6.71
CA MET A 31 2.76 0.76 7.49
C MET A 31 2.41 2.22 7.22
N ILE A 32 3.42 3.10 7.17
CA ILE A 32 3.21 4.53 6.86
C ILE A 32 2.60 4.70 5.47
N LEU A 33 3.17 4.03 4.46
CA LEU A 33 2.65 4.12 3.09
C LEU A 33 1.21 3.59 2.98
N ALA A 34 0.93 2.46 3.62
CA ALA A 34 -0.42 1.89 3.65
C ALA A 34 -1.43 2.82 4.34
N GLY A 35 -1.06 3.37 5.51
CA GLY A 35 -1.92 4.30 6.26
C GLY A 35 -2.21 5.58 5.49
N LEU A 36 -1.19 6.19 4.89
CA LEU A 36 -1.35 7.41 4.08
C LEU A 36 -2.19 7.15 2.82
N ALA A 37 -1.94 6.04 2.11
CA ALA A 37 -2.73 5.66 0.95
C ALA A 37 -4.19 5.37 1.33
N GLY A 38 -4.43 4.64 2.42
CA GLY A 38 -5.78 4.33 2.89
C GLY A 38 -6.55 5.57 3.30
N ALA A 39 -5.96 6.44 4.11
CA ALA A 39 -6.58 7.69 4.53
C ALA A 39 -6.89 8.60 3.34
N SER A 40 -5.96 8.71 2.39
CA SER A 40 -6.15 9.49 1.16
C SER A 40 -7.29 8.90 0.31
N ALA A 41 -7.32 7.57 0.12
CA ALA A 41 -8.35 6.90 -0.67
C ALA A 41 -9.75 7.12 -0.09
N VAL A 42 -9.91 7.07 1.24
CA VAL A 42 -11.17 7.36 1.92
C VAL A 42 -11.60 8.81 1.72
N GLY A 43 -10.69 9.78 1.94
CA GLY A 43 -10.99 11.19 1.76
C GLY A 43 -11.37 11.54 0.32
N ILE A 44 -10.61 10.99 -0.64
CA ILE A 44 -10.86 11.14 -2.08
C ILE A 44 -12.21 10.50 -2.45
N GLY A 45 -12.50 9.29 -1.98
CA GLY A 45 -13.77 8.60 -2.22
C GLY A 45 -14.98 9.38 -1.70
N ALA A 46 -14.89 9.95 -0.50
CA ALA A 46 -15.92 10.84 0.03
C ALA A 46 -16.09 12.10 -0.83
N PHE A 47 -14.99 12.68 -1.31
CA PHE A 47 -15.05 13.81 -2.22
C PHE A 47 -15.74 13.46 -3.55
N VAL A 48 -15.50 12.28 -4.12
CA VAL A 48 -16.23 11.82 -5.33
C VAL A 48 -17.74 11.82 -5.11
N ALA A 49 -18.18 11.24 -3.99
CA ALA A 49 -19.60 11.03 -3.73
C ALA A 49 -20.36 12.31 -3.38
N HIS A 50 -19.69 13.27 -2.74
CA HIS A 50 -20.37 14.41 -2.10
C HIS A 50 -19.94 15.79 -2.59
N GLY A 51 -18.76 15.94 -3.18
CA GLY A 51 -18.22 17.27 -3.52
C GLY A 51 -17.79 17.44 -4.98
N LEU A 52 -17.36 16.37 -5.63
CA LEU A 52 -16.82 16.43 -6.99
C LEU A 52 -17.86 16.86 -8.04
N PRO A 53 -19.11 16.35 -8.05
CA PRO A 53 -20.11 16.77 -9.04
C PRO A 53 -20.34 18.30 -9.00
N ASP A 54 -20.68 18.82 -7.82
CA ASP A 54 -20.90 20.26 -7.60
C ASP A 54 -19.67 21.10 -7.97
N PHE A 55 -18.47 20.65 -7.63
CA PHE A 55 -17.22 21.34 -7.99
C PHE A 55 -17.04 21.46 -9.51
N LEU A 56 -17.34 20.38 -10.24
CA LEU A 56 -17.20 20.34 -11.70
C LEU A 56 -18.29 21.15 -12.41
N GLU A 57 -19.52 21.10 -11.92
CA GLU A 57 -20.63 21.93 -12.43
C GLU A 57 -20.35 23.42 -12.25
N GLN A 58 -19.86 23.82 -11.07
CA GLN A 58 -19.46 25.22 -10.78
C GLN A 58 -18.27 25.68 -11.63
N SER A 59 -17.46 24.75 -12.14
CA SER A 59 -16.36 25.03 -13.06
C SER A 59 -16.82 25.30 -14.49
N GLY A 60 -18.13 25.31 -14.75
CA GLY A 60 -18.73 25.64 -16.05
C GLY A 60 -18.65 24.52 -17.08
N LEU A 61 -18.43 23.28 -16.63
CA LEU A 61 -18.43 22.10 -17.51
C LEU A 61 -19.86 21.71 -17.86
N ASP A 62 -20.06 21.22 -19.08
CA ASP A 62 -21.35 20.67 -19.49
C ASP A 62 -21.67 19.37 -18.74
N PRO A 63 -22.97 19.03 -18.55
CA PRO A 63 -23.38 17.86 -17.77
C PRO A 63 -22.76 16.52 -18.24
N ASP A 64 -22.58 16.33 -19.55
CA ASP A 64 -22.00 15.10 -20.09
C ASP A 64 -20.51 14.99 -19.74
N THR A 65 -19.78 16.10 -19.83
CA THR A 65 -18.39 16.17 -19.37
C THR A 65 -18.28 15.96 -17.86
N VAL A 66 -19.17 16.54 -17.05
CA VAL A 66 -19.21 16.31 -15.59
C VAL A 66 -19.37 14.83 -15.29
N ALA A 67 -20.37 14.17 -15.88
CA ALA A 67 -20.63 12.75 -15.65
C ALA A 67 -19.40 11.88 -15.96
N ARG A 68 -18.76 12.10 -17.11
CA ARG A 68 -17.54 11.37 -17.50
C ARG A 68 -16.36 11.64 -16.55
N ARG A 69 -16.21 12.88 -16.08
CA ARG A 69 -15.14 13.27 -15.15
C ARG A 69 -15.32 12.64 -13.79
N VAL A 70 -16.56 12.58 -13.29
CA VAL A 70 -16.91 11.86 -12.07
C VAL A 70 -16.55 10.38 -12.20
N GLU A 71 -16.94 9.72 -13.28
CA GLU A 71 -16.60 8.30 -13.52
C GLU A 71 -15.08 8.04 -13.56
N GLN A 72 -14.32 8.93 -14.22
CA GLN A 72 -12.87 8.84 -14.28
C GLN A 72 -12.22 9.01 -12.89
N PHE A 73 -12.69 9.96 -12.09
CA PHE A 73 -12.19 10.19 -10.74
C PHE A 73 -12.57 9.03 -9.81
N GLU A 74 -13.80 8.52 -9.91
CA GLU A 74 -14.29 7.35 -9.17
C GLU A 74 -13.44 6.12 -9.48
N THR A 75 -13.14 5.89 -10.76
CA THR A 75 -12.21 4.83 -11.18
C THR A 75 -10.86 4.99 -10.49
N GLY A 76 -10.28 6.19 -10.49
CA GLY A 76 -9.05 6.48 -9.76
C GLY A 76 -9.15 6.16 -8.27
N ALA A 77 -10.22 6.58 -7.59
CA ALA A 77 -10.49 6.35 -6.17
C ALA A 77 -10.64 4.86 -5.82
N ARG A 78 -11.40 4.12 -6.62
CA ARG A 78 -11.58 2.66 -6.45
C ARG A 78 -10.25 1.91 -6.52
N TYR A 79 -9.45 2.19 -7.55
CA TYR A 79 -8.14 1.55 -7.70
C TYR A 79 -7.14 1.99 -6.63
N HIS A 80 -7.26 3.24 -6.13
CA HIS A 80 -6.44 3.74 -5.03
C HIS A 80 -6.73 2.95 -3.75
N LEU A 81 -8.00 2.81 -3.36
CA LEU A 81 -8.39 2.06 -2.18
C LEU A 81 -7.97 0.59 -2.28
N ALA A 82 -8.19 -0.04 -3.43
CA ALA A 82 -7.78 -1.43 -3.65
C ALA A 82 -6.28 -1.64 -3.41
N HIS A 83 -5.42 -0.76 -3.95
CA HIS A 83 -3.98 -0.88 -3.79
C HIS A 83 -3.47 -0.37 -2.43
N ALA A 84 -4.20 0.51 -1.75
CA ALA A 84 -3.93 0.83 -0.34
C ALA A 84 -4.11 -0.41 0.55
N ILE A 85 -5.15 -1.22 0.29
CA ILE A 85 -5.37 -2.49 1.00
C ILE A 85 -4.24 -3.49 0.69
N VAL A 86 -3.79 -3.58 -0.56
CA VAL A 86 -2.62 -4.41 -0.92
C VAL A 86 -1.36 -3.95 -0.18
N LEU A 87 -1.12 -2.65 -0.08
CA LEU A 87 0.00 -2.09 0.68
C LEU A 87 -0.11 -2.43 2.17
N LEU A 88 -1.31 -2.37 2.75
CA LEU A 88 -1.55 -2.78 4.13
C LEU A 88 -1.25 -4.28 4.30
N GLY A 89 -1.73 -5.13 3.39
CA GLY A 89 -1.46 -6.56 3.38
C GLY A 89 0.05 -6.86 3.33
N LEU A 90 0.78 -6.18 2.43
CA LEU A 90 2.24 -6.25 2.38
C LEU A 90 2.90 -5.80 3.69
N ALA A 91 2.37 -4.75 4.32
CA ALA A 91 2.91 -4.19 5.56
C ALA A 91 2.78 -5.12 6.77
N VAL A 92 1.66 -5.85 6.88
CA VAL A 92 1.36 -6.72 8.03
C VAL A 92 1.72 -8.19 7.81
N ALA A 93 2.00 -8.60 6.57
CA ALA A 93 2.36 -9.99 6.28
C ALA A 93 3.63 -10.38 7.06
N PRO A 94 3.66 -11.57 7.71
CA PRO A 94 4.81 -12.07 8.45
C PRO A 94 5.93 -12.58 7.52
N LEU A 95 6.16 -11.88 6.40
CA LEU A 95 7.14 -12.21 5.40
C LEU A 95 8.44 -11.46 5.71
N ARG A 96 9.59 -12.12 5.49
CA ARG A 96 10.87 -11.41 5.56
C ARG A 96 10.97 -10.45 4.38
N TRP A 97 11.14 -9.16 4.67
CA TRP A 97 11.25 -8.10 3.65
C TRP A 97 12.50 -8.29 2.77
N SER A 98 12.36 -9.11 1.75
CA SER A 98 13.38 -9.32 0.73
C SER A 98 13.44 -8.13 -0.23
N GLY A 99 14.46 -8.08 -1.10
CA GLY A 99 14.47 -7.16 -2.24
C GLY A 99 13.19 -7.27 -3.08
N TRP A 100 12.66 -8.49 -3.21
CA TRP A 100 11.46 -8.78 -4.00
C TRP A 100 10.21 -8.06 -3.48
N LEU A 101 9.89 -8.20 -2.18
CA LEU A 101 8.72 -7.54 -1.57
C LEU A 101 8.83 -6.01 -1.57
N ARG A 102 10.06 -5.48 -1.46
CA ARG A 102 10.31 -4.04 -1.58
C ARG A 102 9.98 -3.53 -2.99
N THR A 103 10.33 -4.30 -4.03
CA THR A 103 9.99 -3.97 -5.42
C THR A 103 8.49 -4.05 -5.66
N ILE A 104 7.79 -5.09 -5.18
CA ILE A 104 6.33 -5.18 -5.28
C ILE A 104 5.68 -3.95 -4.65
N ARG A 105 6.07 -3.61 -3.41
CA ARG A 105 5.58 -2.42 -2.72
C ARG A 105 5.81 -1.14 -3.53
N ALA A 106 7.01 -0.98 -4.11
CA ALA A 106 7.33 0.18 -4.95
C ALA A 106 6.44 0.25 -6.20
N LEU A 107 6.17 -0.88 -6.86
CA LEU A 107 5.26 -0.96 -8.00
C LEU A 107 3.82 -0.62 -7.62
N MET A 108 3.35 -1.04 -6.44
CA MET A 108 2.02 -0.67 -5.93
C MET A 108 1.89 0.84 -5.72
N VAL A 109 2.91 1.47 -5.11
CA VAL A 109 2.96 2.93 -4.92
C VAL A 109 3.09 3.67 -6.25
N ALA A 110 3.93 3.20 -7.17
CA ALA A 110 4.08 3.80 -8.49
C ALA A 110 2.75 3.79 -9.26
N GLY A 111 2.00 2.69 -9.20
CA GLY A 111 0.67 2.62 -9.80
C GLY A 111 -0.32 3.58 -9.15
N LEU A 112 -0.29 3.77 -7.81
CA LEU A 112 -1.14 4.80 -7.16
C LEU A 112 -0.87 6.20 -7.74
N ILE A 113 0.40 6.55 -7.94
CA ILE A 113 0.79 7.86 -8.47
C ILE A 113 0.41 7.99 -9.95
N PHE A 114 0.83 7.03 -10.79
CA PHE A 114 0.66 7.15 -12.25
C PHE A 114 -0.73 6.79 -12.74
N PHE A 115 -1.43 5.86 -12.11
CA PHE A 115 -2.80 5.49 -12.49
C PHE A 115 -3.81 6.41 -11.80
N SER A 116 -3.93 6.31 -10.47
CA SER A 116 -4.96 7.07 -9.73
C SER A 116 -4.65 8.56 -9.71
N GLY A 117 -3.40 8.94 -9.44
CA GLY A 117 -2.98 10.35 -9.41
C GLY A 117 -3.19 11.06 -10.74
N SER A 118 -2.89 10.41 -11.88
CA SER A 118 -3.12 11.02 -13.20
C SER A 118 -4.60 11.26 -13.49
N LEU A 119 -5.49 10.34 -13.08
CA LEU A 119 -6.94 10.53 -13.21
C LEU A 119 -7.46 11.67 -12.33
N TYR A 120 -6.92 11.84 -11.12
CA TYR A 120 -7.28 12.97 -10.27
C TYR A 120 -6.86 14.29 -10.89
N VAL A 121 -5.61 14.40 -11.38
CA VAL A 121 -5.14 15.61 -12.05
C VAL A 121 -5.97 15.87 -13.31
N LEU A 122 -6.18 14.86 -14.15
CA LEU A 122 -7.00 14.95 -15.36
C LEU A 122 -8.33 15.62 -15.08
N VAL A 123 -9.01 15.19 -14.03
CA VAL A 123 -10.36 15.66 -13.70
C VAL A 123 -10.31 17.05 -13.08
N LEU A 124 -9.46 17.26 -12.07
CA LEU A 124 -9.39 18.55 -11.35
C LEU A 124 -8.92 19.70 -12.24
N THR A 125 -8.06 19.43 -13.23
CA THR A 125 -7.56 20.45 -14.17
C THR A 125 -8.25 20.37 -15.53
N ASN A 126 -9.26 19.52 -15.69
CA ASN A 126 -9.93 19.22 -16.95
C ASN A 126 -8.93 19.02 -18.12
N THR A 127 -7.87 18.23 -17.92
CA THR A 127 -6.78 18.02 -18.88
C THR A 127 -6.77 16.57 -19.37
N PRO A 128 -7.55 16.20 -20.41
CA PRO A 128 -7.69 14.81 -20.88
C PRO A 128 -6.38 14.09 -21.19
N VAL A 129 -5.36 14.83 -21.63
CA VAL A 129 -4.04 14.30 -22.02
C VAL A 129 -3.35 13.58 -20.86
N MET A 130 -3.64 13.96 -19.61
CA MET A 130 -3.14 13.25 -18.42
C MET A 130 -3.56 11.77 -18.40
N GLY A 131 -4.66 11.41 -19.07
CA GLY A 131 -5.13 10.03 -19.18
C GLY A 131 -4.18 9.12 -19.97
N ALA A 132 -3.29 9.68 -20.78
CA ALA A 132 -2.25 8.92 -21.47
C ALA A 132 -1.17 8.38 -20.52
N ILE A 133 -1.06 8.92 -19.30
CA ILE A 133 -0.12 8.47 -18.25
C ILE A 133 -0.71 7.27 -17.49
N THR A 134 -2.04 7.18 -17.37
CA THR A 134 -2.76 6.15 -16.62
C THR A 134 -2.33 4.70 -16.97
N PRO A 135 -2.11 4.31 -18.25
CA PRO A 135 -1.65 2.97 -18.61
C PRO A 135 -0.31 2.58 -17.98
N ILE A 136 0.60 3.53 -17.75
CA ILE A 136 1.91 3.28 -17.13
C ILE A 136 1.71 2.73 -15.71
N GLY A 137 0.82 3.36 -14.94
CA GLY A 137 0.49 2.89 -13.59
C GLY A 137 -0.21 1.54 -13.59
N GLY A 138 -1.06 1.28 -14.60
CA GLY A 138 -1.70 -0.04 -14.79
C GLY A 138 -0.67 -1.14 -15.02
N VAL A 139 0.35 -0.87 -15.86
CA VAL A 139 1.48 -1.80 -16.07
C VAL A 139 2.26 -2.03 -14.78
N CYS A 140 2.53 -1.00 -13.98
CA CYS A 140 3.19 -1.16 -12.68
C CYS A 140 2.43 -2.16 -11.78
N TRP A 141 1.10 -2.02 -11.67
CA TRP A 141 0.29 -2.94 -10.89
C TRP A 141 0.27 -4.35 -11.49
N ILE A 142 0.10 -4.50 -12.80
CA ILE A 142 0.16 -5.82 -13.46
C ILE A 142 1.47 -6.52 -13.14
N VAL A 143 2.61 -5.85 -13.32
CA VAL A 143 3.93 -6.42 -13.00
C VAL A 143 4.03 -6.76 -11.51
N GLY A 144 3.56 -5.87 -10.62
CA GLY A 144 3.55 -6.12 -9.18
C GLY A 144 2.73 -7.35 -8.78
N TRP A 145 1.56 -7.53 -9.38
CA TRP A 145 0.72 -8.72 -9.19
C TRP A 145 1.37 -9.99 -9.72
N LEU A 146 1.98 -9.94 -10.90
CA LEU A 146 2.73 -11.09 -11.46
C LEU A 146 3.93 -11.46 -10.58
N MET A 147 4.60 -10.48 -9.97
CA MET A 147 5.70 -10.72 -9.05
C MET A 147 5.27 -11.45 -7.78
N PHE A 148 4.02 -11.31 -7.31
CA PHE A 148 3.53 -12.12 -6.20
C PHE A 148 3.55 -13.62 -6.53
N VAL A 149 3.28 -14.01 -7.78
CA VAL A 149 3.31 -15.43 -8.20
C VAL A 149 4.72 -16.02 -8.07
N GLY A 150 5.75 -15.21 -8.33
CA GLY A 150 7.15 -15.63 -8.19
C GLY A 150 7.71 -15.53 -6.78
N CYS A 151 6.92 -15.09 -5.78
CA CYS A 151 7.39 -14.91 -4.42
C CYS A 151 7.70 -16.27 -3.79
N ARG A 152 8.98 -16.56 -3.57
CA ARG A 152 9.44 -17.75 -2.86
C ARG A 152 9.83 -17.39 -1.43
N ASP A 153 9.28 -18.12 -0.47
CA ASP A 153 9.73 -18.04 0.91
C ASP A 153 11.15 -18.62 1.00
N SER A 154 12.11 -17.77 1.41
CA SER A 154 13.50 -18.17 1.62
C SER A 154 13.71 -19.02 2.89
N SER A 155 12.65 -19.60 3.44
CA SER A 155 12.68 -20.47 4.63
C SER A 155 12.99 -21.94 4.31
N THR A 156 12.96 -22.34 3.04
CA THR A 156 13.21 -23.74 2.63
C THR A 156 14.69 -24.07 2.37
N SER A 157 15.62 -23.34 3.01
CA SER A 157 17.06 -23.53 2.79
C SER A 157 17.89 -23.55 4.08
N GLN A 158 17.35 -24.15 5.15
CA GLN A 158 18.14 -24.62 6.30
C GLN A 158 17.60 -25.95 6.81
#